data_AF-A0AAW9EAS2-F1
#
_entry.id   AF-A0AAW9EAS2-F1
#
_cell.length_a   1.000
_cell.length_b   1.000
_cell.length_c   1.000
_cell.angle_alpha   90.00
_cell.angle_beta   90.00
_cell.angle_gamma   90.00
#
_symmetry.space_group_name_H-M   'P 1'
#
loop_
_entity.id
_entity.type
_entity.pdbx_description
1 polymer ?
#
loop_
_entity_poly.entity_id
_entity_poly.type
_entity_poly.pdbx_seq_one_letter_code
_entity_poly.pdbx_strand_id
1 'polypeptide(L)' 'DLVITCPRGIKLIADVPLVRVVDHHYDAIILPGGLIGAETLRDSPLVVEKVRRMHSENRLVAAICAAPAIILESHNL' A
#
# COMPACT_ATOMS: atom_id res chain seq x y z
N ASP A 1 -3.43 -12.14 -11.37
CA ASP A 1 -4.86 -11.86 -11.18
C ASP A 1 -4.99 -10.43 -10.64
N LEU A 2 -6.05 -9.70 -11.00
CA LEU A 2 -6.35 -8.34 -10.52
C LEU A 2 -7.47 -8.32 -9.47
N VAL A 3 -8.09 -9.48 -9.21
CA VAL A 3 -9.16 -9.60 -8.22
C VAL A 3 -8.55 -9.83 -6.83
N ILE A 4 -8.95 -9.00 -5.87
CA ILE A 4 -8.55 -9.07 -4.46
C ILE A 4 -9.81 -9.35 -3.64
N THR A 5 -9.79 -10.40 -2.81
CA THR A 5 -10.91 -10.72 -1.92
C THR A 5 -10.68 -10.07 -0.56
N CYS A 6 -11.57 -9.15 -0.17
CA CYS A 6 -11.53 -8.49 1.12
C CYS A 6 -12.10 -9.38 2.23
N PRO A 7 -11.83 -9.07 3.52
CA PRO A 7 -12.20 -9.93 4.66
C PRO A 7 -13.68 -10.30 4.79
N ARG A 8 -14.58 -9.52 4.17
CA ARG A 8 -16.04 -9.74 4.21
C ARG A 8 -16.58 -10.31 2.90
N GLY A 9 -15.73 -10.89 2.06
CA GLY A 9 -16.10 -11.52 0.80
C GLY A 9 -16.30 -10.57 -0.38
N ILE A 10 -16.26 -9.26 -0.16
CA ILE A 10 -16.27 -8.25 -1.24
C ILE A 10 -15.02 -8.47 -2.10
N LYS A 11 -15.21 -8.45 -3.42
CA LYS A 11 -14.12 -8.54 -4.39
C LYS A 11 -13.84 -7.14 -4.95
N LEU A 12 -12.60 -6.69 -4.80
CA LEU A 12 -12.09 -5.50 -5.47
C LEU A 12 -11.36 -5.94 -6.75
N ILE A 13 -11.51 -5.16 -7.81
CA ILE A 13 -10.80 -5.37 -9.06
C ILE A 13 -9.85 -4.19 -9.23
N ALA A 14 -8.55 -4.47 -9.21
CA ALA A 14 -7.55 -3.44 -9.50
C ALA A 14 -7.51 -3.15 -11.01
N ASP A 15 -7.27 -1.89 -11.38
CA ASP A 15 -7.13 -1.52 -12.79
C ASP A 15 -5.84 -2.10 -13.41
N VAL A 16 -4.78 -2.18 -12.61
CA VAL A 16 -3.44 -2.52 -13.07
C VAL A 16 -2.61 -3.14 -11.95
N PRO A 17 -1.70 -4.10 -12.25
CA PRO A 17 -0.79 -4.62 -11.23
C PRO A 17 0.18 -3.52 -10.75
N LEU A 18 0.47 -3.47 -9.45
CA LEU A 18 1.39 -2.48 -8.87
C LEU A 18 2.75 -2.43 -9.60
N VAL A 19 3.32 -3.59 -9.95
CA VAL A 19 4.61 -3.68 -10.66
C VAL A 19 4.64 -2.93 -12.00
N ARG A 20 3.48 -2.72 -12.63
CA ARG A 20 3.39 -1.97 -13.90
C ARG A 20 3.37 -0.46 -13.70
N VAL A 21 3.04 0.02 -12.50
CA VAL A 21 2.86 1.44 -12.21
C VAL A 21 3.73 1.96 -11.08
N VAL A 22 4.53 1.12 -10.44
CA VAL A 22 5.35 1.49 -9.27
C VAL A 22 6.30 2.65 -9.57
N ASP A 23 6.83 2.73 -10.79
CA ASP A 23 7.76 3.81 -11.19
C ASP A 23 7.05 5.06 -11.72
N HIS A 24 5.72 5.03 -11.84
CA HIS A 24 4.95 6.19 -12.26
C HIS A 24 4.98 7.27 -11.17
N HIS A 25 4.91 8.52 -11.61
CA HIS A 25 4.79 9.66 -10.72
C HIS A 25 3.34 9.81 -10.29
N TYR A 26 3.13 9.77 -8.97
CA TYR A 26 1.85 10.02 -8.33
C TYR A 26 2.06 11.09 -7.26
N ASP A 27 1.07 11.97 -7.08
CA ASP A 27 1.13 13.00 -6.05
C ASP A 27 0.83 12.45 -4.65
N ALA A 28 0.17 11.29 -4.56
CA ALA A 28 -0.21 10.64 -3.32
C ALA A 28 -0.23 9.10 -3.42
N ILE A 29 0.00 8.43 -2.30
CA ILE A 29 -0.23 6.99 -2.10
C ILE A 29 -1.13 6.78 -0.88
N ILE A 30 -2.13 5.90 -1.03
CA ILE A 30 -3.10 5.57 0.01
C ILE A 30 -2.94 4.09 0.39
N LEU A 31 -2.69 3.83 1.67
CA LEU A 31 -2.56 2.51 2.25
C LEU A 31 -3.84 2.14 2.99
N PRO A 32 -4.68 1.24 2.44
CA PRO A 32 -5.88 0.78 3.11
C PRO A 32 -5.52 -0.08 4.33
N GLY A 33 -6.43 -0.10 5.30
CA GLY A 33 -6.31 -0.95 6.48
C GLY A 33 -6.76 -2.39 6.25
N GLY A 34 -7.16 -3.03 7.35
CA GLY A 34 -7.48 -4.46 7.39
C GLY A 34 -6.21 -5.27 7.70
N LEU A 35 -6.28 -6.09 8.75
CA LEU A 35 -5.10 -6.76 9.32
C LEU A 35 -4.29 -7.55 8.28
N ILE A 36 -4.93 -8.53 7.63
CA ILE A 36 -4.28 -9.40 6.62
C ILE A 36 -3.76 -8.58 5.44
N GLY A 37 -4.51 -7.57 5.01
CA GLY A 37 -4.11 -6.69 3.91
C GLY A 37 -2.87 -5.86 4.28
N ALA A 38 -2.87 -5.27 5.47
CA ALA A 38 -1.75 -4.50 5.99
C ALA A 38 -0.50 -5.36 6.19
N GLU A 39 -0.63 -6.59 6.69
CA GLU A 39 0.50 -7.54 6.79
C GLU A 39 1.05 -7.89 5.40
N THR A 40 0.16 -8.18 4.44
CA THR A 40 0.57 -8.45 3.04
C THR A 40 1.33 -7.26 2.43
N LEU A 41 0.90 -6.03 2.71
CA LEU A 41 1.56 -4.82 2.22
C LEU A 41 2.87 -4.54 2.96
N ARG A 42 2.93 -4.76 4.28
CA ARG A 42 4.16 -4.66 5.09
C ARG A 42 5.24 -5.58 4.57
N ASP A 43 4.86 -6.80 4.19
CA ASP A 43 5.80 -7.84 3.75
C ASP A 43 6.18 -7.71 2.27
N SER A 44 5.67 -6.69 1.56
CA SER A 44 6.00 -6.42 0.16
C SER A 44 7.10 -5.37 0.04
N PRO A 45 8.34 -5.74 -0.36
CA PRO A 45 9.41 -4.76 -0.58
C PRO A 45 9.03 -3.69 -1.60
N LEU A 46 8.25 -4.06 -2.61
CA LEU A 46 7.79 -3.15 -3.66
C LEU A 46 6.92 -2.01 -3.10
N VAL A 47 6.02 -2.33 -2.16
CA VAL A 47 5.16 -1.34 -1.51
C VAL A 47 6.00 -0.45 -0.59
N VAL A 48 6.84 -1.06 0.25
CA VAL A 48 7.67 -0.35 1.23
C VAL A 48 8.60 0.64 0.55
N GLU A 49 9.31 0.23 -0.51
CA GLU A 49 10.19 1.13 -1.25
C GLU A 49 9.42 2.25 -1.97
N LYS A 50 8.23 1.97 -2.52
CA LYS A 50 7.40 3.01 -3.13
C LYS A 50 6.95 4.05 -2.11
N VAL A 51 6.50 3.61 -0.93
CA VAL A 51 6.08 4.52 0.16
C VAL A 51 7.28 5.35 0.64
N ARG A 52 8.44 4.72 0.87
CA ARG A 52 9.67 5.43 1.28
C ARG A 52 10.08 6.48 0.27
N ARG A 53 10.07 6.13 -1.02
CA ARG A 53 10.37 7.06 -2.11
C ARG A 53 9.41 8.24 -2.10
N MET A 54 8.11 7.97 -2.05
CA MET A 54 7.09 9.03 -2.03
C MET A 54 7.23 9.95 -0.81
N HIS A 55 7.49 9.39 0.38
CA HIS A 55 7.77 10.17 1.57
C HIS A 55 9.02 11.05 1.40
N SER A 56 10.11 10.50 0.87
CA SER A 56 11.36 11.25 0.62
C SER A 56 11.22 12.35 -0.42
N GLU A 57 10.28 12.19 -1.35
CA GLU A 57 9.94 13.18 -2.39
C GLU A 57 8.90 14.22 -1.91
N ASN A 58 8.60 14.27 -0.59
CA ASN A 58 7.57 15.11 0.01
C ASN A 58 6.17 14.93 -0.63
N ARG A 59 5.87 13.71 -1.10
CA ARG A 59 4.54 13.34 -1.61
C ARG A 59 3.64 12.87 -0.48
N LEU A 60 2.33 12.94 -0.72
CA LEU A 60 1.36 12.60 0.30
C LEU A 60 1.32 11.08 0.53
N VAL A 61 1.62 10.65 1.76
CA VAL A 61 1.40 9.27 2.22
C VAL A 61 0.22 9.28 3.18
N ALA A 62 -0.86 8.58 2.82
CA ALA A 62 -2.03 8.43 3.67
C ALA A 62 -2.21 6.96 4.05
N ALA A 63 -2.49 6.68 5.32
CA ALA A 63 -2.73 5.32 5.81
C ALA A 63 -3.89 5.32 6.81
N ILE A 64 -4.69 4.25 6.84
CA ILE A 64 -5.87 4.16 7.71
C ILE A 64 -5.96 2.83 8.47
N CYS A 65 -6.54 2.87 9.67
CA CYS A 65 -6.84 1.72 10.52
C CYS A 65 -5.56 0.96 10.93
N ALA A 66 -5.31 -0.24 10.40
CA ALA A 66 -4.15 -1.05 10.75
C ALA A 66 -2.87 -0.65 9.99
N ALA A 67 -3.01 -0.01 8.82
CA ALA A 67 -1.88 0.34 7.96
C ALA A 67 -0.82 1.25 8.62
N PRO A 68 -1.17 2.28 9.42
CA PRO A 68 -0.17 3.12 10.08
C PRO A 68 0.77 2.31 10.99
N ALA A 69 0.24 1.49 11.89
CA ALA A 69 1.04 0.71 12.84
C ALA A 69 1.75 -0.49 12.17
N ILE A 70 1.07 -1.17 11.23
CA ILE A 70 1.60 -2.41 10.64
C ILE A 70 2.56 -2.14 9.49
N ILE A 71 2.33 -1.10 8.69
CA ILE A 71 3.18 -0.81 7.52
C ILE A 71 4.18 0.29 7.87
N LEU A 72 3.72 1.45 8.34
CA LEU A 72 4.59 2.61 8.47
C LEU A 72 5.53 2.47 9.67
N GLU A 73 4.97 2.22 10.86
CA GLU A 73 5.76 2.09 12.09
C GLU A 73 6.74 0.90 12.04
N SER A 74 6.33 -0.22 11.42
CA SER A 74 7.19 -1.41 11.25
C SER A 74 8.40 -1.19 10.33
N HIS A 75 8.37 -0.14 9.49
CA HIS A 75 9.43 0.19 8.54
C HIS A 75 10.06 1.57 8.80
N ASN A 76 9.75 2.20 9.93
CA ASN A 76 10.21 3.53 10.31
C ASN A 76 9.87 4.60 9.24
N LEU A 77 8.65 4.56 8.71
CA LEU A 77 8.10 5.48 7.71
C LEU A 77 7.04 6.43 8.29
#